data_AF-A0A0B4VAJ1-F1
#
_entry.id   AF-A0A0B4VAJ1-F1
#
_cell.length_a   1.000
_cell.length_b   1.000
_cell.length_c   1.000
_cell.angle_alpha   90.00
_cell.angle_beta   90.00
_cell.angle_gamma   90.00
#
_symmetry.space_group_name_H-M   'P 1'
#
loop_
_entity.id
_entity.type
_entity.pdbx_description
1 polymer ?
#
loop_
_entity_poly.entity_id
_entity_poly.type
_entity_poly.pdbx_seq_one_letter_code
_entity_poly.pdbx_strand_id
1 'polypeptide(L)'
;TLTVPLMCVEFYLLTKAAGATRSLLWKLIIASTWMLVCGYIGEAFSDGTTGHSVQWGVLSTLGYLYILHCVWLGEVAQLADSSGSDVVKKGVRALAWFVLV
;
A
#
# COMPACT_ATOMS: atom_id res chain seq x y z
N THR A 1 7.28 6.79 10.52
CA THR A 1 7.65 6.55 9.11
C THR A 1 8.28 5.19 8.84
N LEU A 2 8.95 4.53 9.82
CA LEU A 2 9.54 3.18 9.64
C LEU A 2 8.58 1.99 9.88
N THR A 3 7.42 2.21 10.48
CA THR A 3 6.44 1.14 10.78
C THR A 3 5.64 0.70 9.56
N VAL A 4 5.34 1.63 8.64
CA VAL A 4 4.64 1.37 7.38
C VAL A 4 5.42 0.43 6.45
N PRO A 5 6.73 0.65 6.18
CA PRO A 5 7.49 -0.27 5.34
C PRO A 5 7.70 -1.65 5.98
N LEU A 6 7.81 -1.76 7.31
CA LEU A 6 7.93 -3.05 7.99
C LEU A 6 6.64 -3.88 7.84
N MET A 7 5.46 -3.24 7.92
CA MET A 7 4.17 -3.88 7.69
C MET A 7 4.03 -4.42 6.26
N CYS A 8 4.48 -3.68 5.24
CA CYS A 8 4.49 -4.14 3.86
C CYS A 8 5.39 -5.37 3.63
N VAL A 9 6.52 -5.47 4.36
CA VAL A 9 7.41 -6.63 4.30
C VAL A 9 6.81 -7.85 5.04
N GLU A 10 6.19 -7.64 6.20
CA GLU A 10 5.47 -8.69 6.92
C GLU A 10 4.28 -9.22 6.11
N PHE A 11 3.58 -8.33 5.42
CA PHE A 11 2.51 -8.66 4.47
C PHE A 11 3.01 -9.49 3.29
N TYR A 12 4.20 -9.18 2.77
CA TYR A 12 4.82 -9.99 1.73
C TYR A 12 5.17 -11.39 2.22
N LEU A 13 5.67 -11.55 3.44
CA LEU A 13 5.99 -12.87 3.97
C LEU A 13 4.73 -13.73 4.13
N LEU A 14 3.61 -13.14 4.56
CA LEU A 14 2.30 -13.81 4.64
C LEU A 14 1.71 -14.13 3.25
N THR A 15 1.81 -13.22 2.29
CA THR A 15 1.30 -13.43 0.92
C THR A 15 2.23 -14.29 0.07
N LYS A 16 3.52 -14.39 0.38
CA LYS A 16 4.47 -15.33 -0.25
C LYS A 16 4.10 -16.78 0.06
N ALA A 17 3.67 -17.05 1.30
CA ALA A 17 3.09 -18.35 1.66
C ALA A 17 1.77 -18.64 0.92
N ALA A 18 1.09 -17.59 0.45
CA ALA A 18 -0.15 -17.63 -0.33
C ALA A 18 0.06 -17.79 -1.85
N GLY A 19 1.32 -17.78 -2.33
CA GLY A 19 1.63 -17.86 -3.76
C GLY A 19 1.83 -16.50 -4.46
N ALA A 20 2.02 -15.40 -3.72
CA ALA A 20 2.20 -14.09 -4.31
C ALA A 20 3.42 -14.03 -5.23
N THR A 21 3.20 -13.55 -6.45
CA THR A 21 4.24 -13.34 -7.44
C THR A 21 5.12 -12.15 -7.04
N ARG A 22 6.42 -12.20 -7.40
CA ARG A 22 7.36 -11.08 -7.18
C ARG A 22 6.87 -9.76 -7.80
N SER A 23 6.02 -9.83 -8.82
CA SER A 23 5.42 -8.66 -9.47
C SER A 23 4.49 -7.88 -8.53
N LEU A 24 3.67 -8.57 -7.73
CA LEU A 24 2.77 -7.93 -6.76
C LEU A 24 3.54 -7.21 -5.65
N LEU A 25 4.59 -7.83 -5.13
CA LEU A 25 5.49 -7.18 -4.16
C LEU A 25 6.06 -5.89 -4.76
N TRP A 26 6.63 -5.97 -5.96
CA TRP A 26 7.23 -4.79 -6.59
C TRP A 26 6.21 -3.69 -6.82
N LYS A 27 4.96 -4.00 -7.20
CA LYS A 27 3.88 -3.02 -7.31
C LYS A 27 3.56 -2.34 -5.98
N LEU A 28 3.45 -3.11 -4.89
CA LEU A 28 3.16 -2.55 -3.55
C LEU A 28 4.33 -1.71 -3.01
N ILE A 29 5.58 -2.15 -3.21
CA ILE A 29 6.78 -1.40 -2.82
C ILE A 29 6.86 -0.08 -3.60
N ILE A 30 6.65 -0.12 -4.93
CA ILE A 30 6.68 1.07 -5.78
C ILE A 30 5.56 2.03 -5.38
N ALA A 31 4.34 1.53 -5.18
CA ALA A 31 3.21 2.37 -4.78
C ALA A 31 3.43 3.01 -3.41
N SER A 32 3.94 2.26 -2.42
CA SER A 32 4.30 2.80 -1.10
C SER A 32 5.43 3.82 -1.17
N THR A 33 6.44 3.57 -2.01
CA THR A 33 7.56 4.50 -2.21
C THR A 33 7.09 5.78 -2.86
N TRP A 34 6.24 5.69 -3.89
CA TRP A 34 5.62 6.83 -4.55
C TRP A 34 4.80 7.68 -3.57
N MET A 35 3.94 7.04 -2.77
CA MET A 35 3.13 7.73 -1.76
C MET A 35 4.02 8.52 -0.77
N LEU A 36 5.09 7.90 -0.26
CA LEU A 36 6.02 8.52 0.67
C LEU A 36 6.84 9.64 0.03
N VAL A 37 7.32 9.45 -1.21
CA VAL A 37 8.09 10.48 -1.94
C VAL A 37 7.20 11.67 -2.26
N CYS A 38 5.99 11.46 -2.76
CA CYS A 38 5.04 12.54 -3.02
C CYS A 38 4.63 13.27 -1.74
N GLY A 39 4.40 12.54 -0.63
CA GLY A 39 4.10 13.15 0.67
C GLY A 39 5.28 13.99 1.20
N TYR A 40 6.50 13.44 1.15
CA TYR A 40 7.70 14.15 1.57
C TYR A 40 7.97 15.40 0.71
N ILE A 41 7.77 15.32 -0.61
CA ILE A 41 7.92 16.49 -1.48
C ILE A 41 6.86 17.56 -1.15
N GLY A 42 5.61 17.15 -0.91
CA GLY A 42 4.52 18.06 -0.55
C GLY A 42 4.73 18.77 0.80
N GLU A 43 5.41 18.13 1.75
CA GLU A 43 5.75 18.70 3.06
C GLU A 43 7.06 19.50 3.03
N ALA A 44 8.11 18.98 2.37
CA ALA A 44 9.45 19.56 2.38
C ALA A 44 9.62 20.76 1.43
N PHE A 45 8.84 20.82 0.33
CA PHE A 45 8.87 21.92 -0.65
C PHE A 45 7.65 22.86 -0.53
N SER A 46 7.27 23.16 0.71
CA SER A 46 6.26 24.17 1.03
C SER A 46 6.90 25.57 0.95
N ASP A 47 6.92 26.19 -0.24
CA ASP A 47 7.39 27.57 -0.45
C ASP A 47 6.40 28.66 0.06
N GLY A 48 5.66 28.39 1.13
CA GLY A 48 4.69 29.33 1.73
C GLY A 48 3.39 29.54 0.93
N THR A 49 3.22 28.86 -0.20
CA THR A 49 1.97 28.78 -0.95
C THR A 49 1.26 27.46 -0.67
N THR A 50 0.11 27.53 -0.01
CA THR A 50 -0.75 26.39 0.35
C THR A 50 -1.18 25.56 -0.87
N GLY A 51 -1.20 26.17 -2.07
CA GLY A 51 -1.60 25.49 -3.31
C GLY A 51 -0.68 24.36 -3.77
N HIS A 52 0.64 24.48 -3.55
CA HIS A 52 1.60 23.48 -4.01
C HIS A 52 1.54 22.22 -3.12
N SER A 53 1.44 22.40 -1.81
CA SER A 53 1.31 21.29 -0.86
C SER A 53 0.01 20.49 -1.06
N VAL A 54 -1.09 21.15 -1.40
CA VAL A 54 -2.38 20.47 -1.70
C VAL A 54 -2.29 19.64 -2.98
N GLN A 55 -1.66 20.14 -4.05
CA GLN A 55 -1.50 19.37 -5.29
C GLN A 55 -0.68 18.08 -5.09
N TRP A 56 0.43 18.17 -4.35
CA TRP A 56 1.26 17.01 -4.02
C TRP A 56 0.57 16.05 -3.03
N GLY A 57 -0.22 16.58 -2.11
CA GLY A 57 -1.08 15.79 -1.22
C GLY A 57 -2.14 14.98 -1.98
N VAL A 58 -2.80 15.58 -2.98
CA VAL A 58 -3.75 14.87 -3.85
C VAL A 58 -3.05 13.79 -4.68
N LEU A 59 -1.84 14.06 -5.18
CA LEU A 59 -1.03 13.09 -5.93
C LEU A 59 -0.57 11.91 -5.06
N SER A 60 -0.23 12.17 -3.80
CA SER A 60 0.09 11.12 -2.82
C SER A 60 -1.16 10.27 -2.50
N THR A 61 -2.32 10.92 -2.36
CA THR A 61 -3.61 10.24 -2.11
C THR A 61 -4.01 9.33 -3.27
N LEU A 62 -3.70 9.70 -4.52
CA LEU A 62 -3.87 8.82 -5.68
C LEU A 62 -3.05 7.52 -5.56
N GLY A 63 -1.80 7.62 -5.09
CA GLY A 63 -0.97 6.45 -4.80
C GLY A 63 -1.58 5.56 -3.71
N TYR A 64 -2.14 6.17 -2.66
CA TYR A 64 -2.85 5.47 -1.60
C TYR A 64 -4.15 4.77 -2.11
N LEU A 65 -4.96 5.45 -2.92
CA LEU A 65 -6.17 4.87 -3.52
C LEU A 65 -5.83 3.69 -4.43
N TYR A 66 -4.71 3.75 -5.16
CA TYR A 66 -4.22 2.62 -5.94
C TYR A 66 -3.89 1.41 -5.06
N ILE A 67 -3.19 1.62 -3.92
CA ILE A 67 -2.90 0.56 -2.95
C ILE A 67 -4.21 -0.01 -2.40
N LEU A 68 -5.15 0.85 -1.99
CA LEU A 68 -6.42 0.44 -1.41
C LEU A 68 -7.24 -0.41 -2.40
N HIS A 69 -7.30 -0.01 -3.67
CA HIS A 69 -7.92 -0.81 -4.73
C HIS A 69 -7.20 -2.15 -4.93
N CYS A 70 -5.86 -2.15 -4.93
CA CYS A 70 -5.05 -3.36 -5.11
C CYS A 70 -5.26 -4.38 -3.96
N VAL A 71 -5.43 -3.88 -2.73
CA VAL A 71 -5.61 -4.70 -1.52
C VAL A 71 -7.04 -5.24 -1.39
N TRP A 72 -8.07 -4.45 -1.71
CA TRP A 72 -9.48 -4.83 -1.55
C TRP A 72 -10.05 -5.64 -2.71
N LEU A 73 -9.74 -5.26 -3.95
CA LEU A 73 -10.36 -5.81 -5.16
C LEU A 73 -9.33 -6.34 -6.16
N GLY A 74 -8.06 -6.00 -5.97
CA GLY A 74 -7.00 -6.35 -6.90
C GLY A 74 -6.35 -7.70 -6.64
N GLU A 75 -5.11 -7.79 -7.10
CA GLU A 75 -4.30 -9.01 -7.08
C GLU A 75 -4.12 -9.58 -5.65
N VAL A 76 -4.09 -8.74 -4.61
CA VAL A 76 -3.93 -9.18 -3.21
C VAL A 76 -5.17 -9.93 -2.71
N ALA A 77 -6.38 -9.43 -3.02
CA ALA A 77 -7.63 -10.06 -2.61
C ALA A 77 -7.83 -11.41 -3.32
N GLN A 78 -7.54 -11.46 -4.62
CA GLN A 78 -7.59 -12.70 -5.40
C GLN A 78 -6.57 -13.73 -4.92
N LEU A 79 -5.37 -13.29 -4.51
CA LEU A 79 -4.36 -14.16 -3.92
C LEU A 79 -4.75 -14.71 -2.55
N ALA A 80 -5.40 -13.90 -1.74
CA ALA A 80 -5.95 -14.35 -0.46
C ALA A 80 -7.03 -15.42 -0.66
N ASP A 81 -7.91 -15.23 -1.65
CA ASP A 81 -8.94 -16.18 -2.03
C ASP A 81 -8.36 -17.48 -2.60
N SER A 82 -7.31 -17.41 -3.44
CA SER A 82 -6.70 -18.58 -4.07
C SER A 82 -5.80 -19.38 -3.13
N SER A 83 -5.31 -18.79 -2.04
CA SER A 83 -4.39 -19.43 -1.09
C SER A 83 -4.96 -20.64 -0.35
N GLY A 84 -6.28 -20.78 -0.30
CA GLY A 84 -6.97 -21.88 0.41
C GLY A 84 -6.75 -21.91 1.93
N SER A 85 -6.02 -20.95 2.51
CA SER A 85 -5.70 -20.88 3.93
C SER A 85 -6.52 -19.78 4.62
N ASP A 86 -7.40 -20.18 5.54
CA ASP A 86 -8.22 -19.25 6.33
C ASP A 86 -7.40 -18.22 7.12
N VAL A 87 -6.18 -18.60 7.52
CA VAL A 87 -5.25 -17.73 8.27
C VAL A 87 -4.74 -16.61 7.37
N VAL A 88 -4.31 -16.93 6.16
CA VAL A 88 -3.84 -15.95 5.17
C VAL A 88 -4.97 -15.02 4.77
N LYS A 89 -6.17 -15.58 4.55
CA LYS A 89 -7.37 -14.83 4.16
C LYS A 89 -7.79 -13.82 5.23
N LYS A 90 -7.78 -14.22 6.50
CA LYS A 90 -8.01 -13.31 7.63
C LYS A 90 -6.93 -12.25 7.76
N GLY A 91 -5.65 -12.62 7.62
CA GLY A 91 -4.52 -11.68 7.69
C GLY A 91 -4.62 -10.60 6.62
N VAL A 92 -4.85 -11.00 5.36
CA VAL A 92 -5.03 -10.05 4.24
C VAL A 92 -6.22 -9.11 4.49
N ARG A 93 -7.34 -9.65 4.96
CA ARG A 93 -8.55 -8.87 5.20
C ARG A 93 -8.44 -7.92 6.40
N ALA A 94 -7.69 -8.30 7.43
CA ALA A 94 -7.38 -7.42 8.56
C ALA A 94 -6.48 -6.24 8.14
N LEU A 95 -5.47 -6.50 7.31
CA LEU A 95 -4.59 -5.47 6.76
C LEU A 95 -5.29 -4.59 5.72
N ALA A 96 -6.19 -5.14 4.91
CA ALA A 96 -7.08 -4.38 4.05
C ALA A 96 -7.93 -3.37 4.84
N TRP A 97 -8.37 -3.76 6.03
CA TRP A 97 -9.06 -2.90 6.96
C TRP A 97 -8.14 -1.85 7.59
N PHE A 98 -6.94 -2.25 8.01
CA PHE A 98 -5.94 -1.36 8.60
C PHE A 98 -5.45 -0.29 7.62
N VAL A 99 -5.37 -0.62 6.32
CA VAL A 99 -5.02 0.37 5.30
C VAL A 99 -6.14 1.41 5.14
N LEU A 100 -7.41 1.03 5.32
CA LEU A 100 -8.57 1.88 5.09
C LEU A 100 -8.92 2.78 6.30
N VAL A 101 -8.63 2.34 7.53
CA VAL A 101 -8.91 3.03 8.81
C VAL A 101 -7.67 3.75 9.34
#